data_AF-A0A936MJM4-F1
#
_entry.id   AF-A0A936MJM4-F1
#
_cell.length_a   1.000
_cell.length_b   1.000
_cell.length_c   1.000
_cell.angle_alpha   90.00
_cell.angle_beta   90.00
_cell.angle_gamma   90.00
#
_symmetry.space_group_name_H-M   'P 1'
#
loop_
_entity.id
_entity.type
_entity.pdbx_description
1 polymer ?
#
loop_
_entity_poly.entity_id
_entity_poly.type
_entity_poly.pdbx_seq_one_letter_code
_entity_poly.pdbx_strand_id
1 'polypeptide(L)'
;MLDTFLECLVQVNMALMSSRAFPDLYSTRVRYKQEPLGQENWRDAAIVLQTGYGDCEDLSAYRVAELRVKHRIPARCVFRWKTFSVTNHSGKHRVKLYHILVGLQQGKTMLIEDPSKRLGMPSSAPEQTMGIAGRV
;
A
#
# COMPACT_ATOMS: atom_id res chain seq x y z
N MET A 1 4.32 -14.62 7.53
CA MET A 1 3.61 -15.08 6.31
C MET A 1 3.29 -13.90 5.41
N LEU A 2 2.57 -12.86 5.88
CA LEU A 2 2.31 -11.64 5.10
C LEU A 2 3.58 -10.95 4.59
N ASP A 3 4.60 -10.79 5.45
CA ASP A 3 5.87 -10.15 5.04
C ASP A 3 6.55 -10.87 3.86
N THR A 4 6.37 -12.20 3.75
CA THR A 4 6.90 -13.00 2.64
C THR A 4 6.18 -12.67 1.34
N PHE A 5 4.85 -12.58 1.35
CA PHE A 5 4.08 -12.20 0.16
C PHE A 5 4.42 -10.77 -0.29
N LEU A 6 4.55 -9.83 0.64
CA LEU A 6 4.98 -8.46 0.34
C LEU A 6 6.36 -8.43 -0.30
N GLU A 7 7.32 -9.18 0.25
CA GLU A 7 8.65 -9.28 -0.34
C GLU A 7 8.59 -9.95 -1.72
N CYS A 8 7.75 -10.97 -1.94
CA CYS A 8 7.56 -11.55 -3.28
C CYS A 8 7.06 -10.51 -4.29
N LEU A 9 6.07 -9.69 -3.95
CA LEU A 9 5.57 -8.63 -4.85
C LEU A 9 6.66 -7.57 -5.11
N VAL A 10 7.45 -7.21 -4.09
CA VAL A 10 8.62 -6.35 -4.26
C VAL A 10 9.61 -6.96 -5.25
N GLN A 11 9.94 -8.25 -5.13
CA GLN A 11 10.89 -8.92 -6.03
C GLN A 11 10.37 -8.97 -7.48
N VAL A 12 9.07 -9.22 -7.69
CA VAL A 12 8.43 -9.13 -9.02
C VAL A 12 8.60 -7.72 -9.59
N ASN A 13 8.30 -6.68 -8.82
CA ASN A 13 8.48 -5.30 -9.23
C ASN A 13 9.96 -4.97 -9.54
N MET A 14 10.89 -5.46 -8.72
CA MET A 14 12.32 -5.27 -8.96
C MET A 14 12.77 -5.92 -10.27
N ALA A 15 12.30 -7.13 -10.57
CA ALA A 15 12.59 -7.81 -11.84
C ALA A 15 12.03 -7.04 -13.05
N LEU A 16 10.81 -6.50 -12.94
CA LEU A 16 10.21 -5.63 -13.95
C LEU A 16 11.02 -4.36 -14.16
N MET A 17 11.41 -3.66 -13.09
CA MET A 17 12.17 -2.41 -13.16
C MET A 17 13.63 -2.60 -13.59
N SER A 18 14.17 -3.80 -13.40
CA SER A 18 15.52 -4.15 -13.87
C SER A 18 15.55 -4.53 -15.35
N SER A 19 14.42 -4.99 -15.90
CA SER A 19 14.30 -5.39 -17.31
C SER A 19 13.83 -4.28 -18.25
N ARG A 20 13.16 -3.24 -17.73
CA ARG A 20 12.72 -2.07 -18.52
C ARG A 20 12.62 -0.81 -17.66
N ALA A 21 12.58 0.35 -18.32
CA ALA A 21 12.40 1.62 -17.64
C ALA A 21 10.99 1.75 -17.05
N PHE A 22 10.93 2.15 -15.78
CA PHE A 22 9.69 2.51 -15.07
C PHE A 22 9.80 3.95 -14.54
N PRO A 23 8.71 4.73 -14.55
CA PRO A 23 8.67 6.03 -13.89
C PRO A 23 8.77 5.88 -12.37
N ASP A 24 9.18 6.95 -11.68
CA ASP A 24 9.04 7.03 -10.23
C ASP A 24 7.56 7.14 -9.89
N LEU A 25 7.08 6.39 -8.90
CA LEU A 25 5.68 6.31 -8.52
C LEU A 25 5.09 7.71 -8.31
N TYR A 26 5.83 8.59 -7.65
CA TYR A 26 5.37 9.95 -7.36
C TYR A 26 5.45 10.94 -8.53
N SER A 27 6.10 10.58 -9.64
CA SER A 27 6.03 11.37 -10.87
C SER A 27 4.87 10.95 -11.79
N THR A 28 4.16 9.87 -11.43
CA THR A 28 3.02 9.36 -12.20
C THR A 28 1.69 10.05 -11.81
N ARG A 29 0.63 9.70 -12.53
CA ARG A 29 -0.75 10.07 -12.18
C ARG A 29 -1.47 8.99 -11.37
N VAL A 30 -0.77 7.94 -10.93
CA VAL A 30 -1.36 6.86 -10.13
C VAL A 30 -2.01 7.44 -8.88
N ARG A 31 -3.14 6.87 -8.47
CA ARG A 31 -3.85 7.26 -7.24
C ARG A 31 -4.15 6.06 -6.37
N TYR A 32 -4.29 6.31 -5.07
CA TYR A 32 -4.83 5.31 -4.17
C TYR A 32 -6.28 4.99 -4.55
N LYS A 33 -6.61 3.70 -4.61
CA LYS A 33 -7.99 3.23 -4.72
C LYS A 33 -8.12 1.92 -3.96
N GLN A 34 -8.99 1.91 -2.94
CA GLN A 34 -9.29 0.70 -2.20
C GLN A 34 -10.01 -0.31 -3.11
N GLU A 35 -9.65 -1.58 -2.96
CA GLU A 35 -10.38 -2.68 -3.58
C GLU A 35 -11.78 -2.89 -2.97
N PRO A 36 -12.72 -3.51 -3.71
CA PRO A 36 -14.00 -3.94 -3.15
C PRO A 36 -13.80 -4.99 -2.06
N LEU A 37 -14.65 -4.98 -1.03
CA LEU A 37 -14.66 -6.00 0.03
C LEU A 37 -14.66 -7.43 -0.53
N GLY A 38 -13.75 -8.25 -0.01
CA GLY A 38 -13.59 -9.65 -0.42
C GLY A 38 -12.71 -9.83 -1.66
N GLN A 39 -12.12 -8.76 -2.18
CA GLN A 39 -11.09 -8.80 -3.22
C GLN A 39 -9.74 -8.36 -2.63
N GLU A 40 -8.68 -9.08 -3.01
CA GLU A 40 -7.30 -8.80 -2.65
C GLU A 40 -6.43 -9.14 -3.88
N ASN A 41 -6.49 -8.29 -4.91
CA ASN A 41 -5.70 -8.42 -6.13
C ASN A 41 -4.38 -7.68 -5.94
N TRP A 42 -3.32 -8.46 -5.77
CA TRP A 42 -1.98 -7.93 -5.63
C TRP A 42 -1.42 -7.57 -7.01
N ARG A 43 -1.30 -6.27 -7.27
CA ARG A 43 -0.87 -5.73 -8.57
C ARG A 43 0.61 -5.39 -8.55
N ASP A 44 1.32 -5.90 -9.54
CA ASP A 44 2.67 -5.42 -9.82
C ASP A 44 2.66 -3.99 -10.38
N ALA A 45 3.84 -3.39 -10.47
CA ALA A 45 4.06 -2.03 -10.91
C ALA A 45 3.54 -1.77 -12.34
N ALA A 46 3.55 -2.78 -13.20
CA ALA A 46 3.05 -2.63 -14.56
C ALA A 46 1.53 -2.51 -14.58
N ILE A 47 0.84 -3.36 -13.81
CA ILE A 47 -0.61 -3.30 -13.67
C ILE A 47 -1.02 -1.99 -12.99
N VAL A 48 -0.33 -1.55 -11.94
CA VAL A 48 -0.60 -0.25 -11.28
C VAL A 48 -0.51 0.92 -12.26
N LEU A 49 0.51 0.93 -13.14
CA LEU A 49 0.64 1.97 -14.18
C LEU A 49 -0.45 1.86 -15.23
N GLN A 50 -0.83 0.64 -15.63
CA GLN A 50 -1.86 0.39 -16.63
C GLN A 50 -3.25 0.82 -16.14
N THR A 51 -3.59 0.50 -14.89
CA THR A 51 -4.90 0.85 -14.30
C THR A 51 -4.96 2.29 -13.80
N GLY A 52 -3.80 2.89 -13.50
CA GLY A 52 -3.70 4.21 -12.90
C GLY A 52 -4.02 4.23 -11.40
N TYR A 53 -4.11 3.07 -10.75
CA TYR A 53 -4.37 2.99 -9.32
C TYR A 53 -3.80 1.72 -8.66
N GLY A 54 -3.64 1.78 -7.35
CA GLY A 54 -3.36 0.66 -6.46
C GLY A 54 -3.80 1.00 -5.04
N ASP A 55 -3.86 0.02 -4.17
CA ASP A 55 -4.09 0.20 -2.74
C ASP A 55 -2.78 0.12 -1.94
N CYS A 56 -2.81 -0.30 -0.67
CA CYS A 56 -1.69 -0.05 0.22
C CYS A 56 -0.48 -0.96 -0.04
N GLU A 57 -0.70 -2.23 -0.36
CA GLU A 57 0.33 -3.19 -0.71
C GLU A 57 0.89 -2.92 -2.10
N ASP A 58 0.03 -2.62 -3.08
CA ASP A 58 0.40 -2.30 -4.46
C ASP A 58 1.39 -1.13 -4.48
N LEU A 59 1.00 -0.01 -3.87
CA LEU A 59 1.76 1.23 -3.89
C LEU A 59 3.05 1.13 -3.06
N SER A 60 3.00 0.43 -1.93
CA SER A 60 4.19 0.22 -1.09
C SER A 60 5.19 -0.71 -1.75
N ALA A 61 4.75 -1.79 -2.36
CA ALA A 61 5.63 -2.73 -3.05
C ALA A 61 6.26 -2.11 -4.30
N TYR A 62 5.52 -1.30 -5.06
CA TYR A 62 6.10 -0.48 -6.14
C TYR A 62 7.21 0.40 -5.59
N ARG A 63 6.90 1.22 -4.57
CA ARG A 63 7.82 2.23 -4.04
C ARG A 63 9.07 1.60 -3.45
N VAL A 64 8.96 0.47 -2.76
CA VAL A 64 10.13 -0.26 -2.24
C VAL A 64 11.01 -0.76 -3.38
N ALA A 65 10.44 -1.34 -4.44
CA ALA A 65 11.21 -1.80 -5.59
C ALA A 65 11.94 -0.64 -6.30
N GLU A 66 11.25 0.48 -6.50
CA GLU A 66 11.82 1.71 -7.05
C GLU A 66 13.01 2.22 -6.24
N LEU A 67 12.84 2.32 -4.92
CA LEU A 67 13.89 2.75 -3.99
C LEU A 67 15.12 1.83 -4.07
N ARG A 68 14.90 0.51 -4.10
CA ARG A 68 15.98 -0.48 -4.15
C ARG A 68 16.71 -0.48 -5.50
N VAL A 69 15.98 -0.49 -6.62
CA VAL A 69 16.56 -0.64 -7.96
C VAL A 69 17.15 0.67 -8.47
N LYS A 70 16.38 1.76 -8.42
CA LYS A 70 16.74 3.03 -9.06
C LYS A 70 17.58 3.91 -8.15
N HIS A 71 17.27 3.94 -6.86
CA HIS A 71 17.93 4.84 -5.91
C HIS A 71 18.95 4.15 -5.00
N ARG A 72 19.04 2.82 -5.04
CA ARG A 72 19.95 2.02 -4.18
C ARG A 72 19.74 2.27 -2.68
N ILE A 73 18.50 2.57 -2.30
CA ILE A 73 18.11 2.82 -0.91
C ILE A 73 17.56 1.51 -0.31
N PRO A 74 18.13 1.01 0.80
CA PRO A 74 17.56 -0.12 1.51
C PRO A 74 16.18 0.24 2.08
N ALA A 75 15.15 -0.42 1.55
CA ALA A 75 13.76 -0.21 1.95
C ALA A 75 13.03 -1.54 2.11
N ARG A 76 11.92 -1.58 2.84
CA ARG A 76 11.03 -2.75 2.94
C ARG A 76 9.58 -2.35 3.17
N CYS A 77 8.65 -3.25 2.85
CA CYS A 77 7.27 -3.07 3.29
C CYS A 77 7.18 -3.23 4.81
N VAL A 78 6.33 -2.44 5.46
CA VAL A 78 6.12 -2.48 6.92
C VAL A 78 4.65 -2.60 7.22
N PHE A 79 4.26 -3.73 7.81
CA PHE A 79 2.90 -3.94 8.26
C PHE A 79 2.55 -3.09 9.50
N ARG A 80 1.39 -2.42 9.49
CA ARG A 80 0.79 -1.80 10.69
C ARG A 80 -0.73 -1.97 10.73
N TRP A 81 -1.27 -2.02 11.94
CA TRP A 81 -2.70 -1.86 12.17
C TRP A 81 -3.08 -0.38 12.19
N LYS A 82 -4.07 0.00 11.39
CA LYS A 82 -4.70 1.33 11.45
C LYS A 82 -6.08 1.21 12.06
N THR A 83 -6.34 1.95 13.12
CA THR A 83 -7.65 1.96 13.79
C THR A 83 -8.48 3.11 13.28
N PHE A 84 -9.71 2.83 12.85
CA PHE A 84 -10.68 3.82 12.43
C PHE A 84 -11.88 3.83 13.36
N SER A 85 -12.50 5.01 13.52
CA SER A 85 -13.83 5.11 14.10
C SER A 85 -14.85 5.12 12.98
N VAL A 86 -15.84 4.24 13.07
CA VAL A 86 -16.93 4.08 12.11
C VAL A 86 -18.23 4.30 12.86
N THR A 87 -19.15 5.08 12.31
CA THR A 87 -20.49 5.24 12.87
C THR A 87 -21.48 4.55 11.94
N ASN A 88 -22.32 3.67 12.47
CA ASN A 88 -23.44 3.06 11.76
C ASN A 88 -24.74 3.20 12.58
N HIS A 89 -25.81 2.53 12.15
CA HIS A 89 -27.11 2.53 12.85
C HIS A 89 -27.04 2.04 14.30
N SER A 90 -26.06 1.21 14.64
CA SER A 90 -25.85 0.63 15.98
C SER A 90 -24.93 1.47 16.87
N GLY A 91 -24.38 2.58 16.36
CA GLY A 91 -23.55 3.52 17.09
C GLY A 91 -22.12 3.64 16.55
N LYS A 92 -21.20 4.07 17.41
CA LYS A 92 -19.79 4.31 17.06
C LYS A 92 -18.94 3.09 17.40
N HIS A 93 -18.30 2.52 16.39
CA HIS A 93 -17.45 1.34 16.48
C HIS A 93 -16.00 1.67 16.14
N ARG A 94 -15.06 0.89 16.68
CA ARG A 94 -13.65 0.95 16.29
C ARG A 94 -13.32 -0.27 15.45
N VAL A 95 -12.84 -0.05 14.23
CA VAL A 95 -12.40 -1.10 13.32
C VAL A 95 -10.90 -0.99 13.13
N LYS A 96 -10.21 -2.12 13.01
CA LYS A 96 -8.79 -2.18 12.66
C LYS A 96 -8.66 -2.72 11.25
N LEU A 97 -7.96 -2.00 10.40
CA LEU A 97 -7.60 -2.45 9.07
C LEU A 97 -6.09 -2.61 8.97
N TYR A 98 -5.69 -3.53 8.10
CA TYR A 98 -4.31 -3.66 7.67
C TYR A 98 -3.90 -2.42 6.88
N HIS A 99 -2.64 -2.00 7.06
CA HIS A 99 -2.06 -0.90 6.29
C HIS A 99 -0.58 -1.18 6.05
N ILE A 100 -0.18 -1.16 4.78
CA ILE A 100 1.21 -1.40 4.38
C ILE A 100 1.97 -0.09 4.22
N LEU A 101 3.06 -0.03 4.98
CA LEU A 101 4.15 0.94 5.10
C LEU A 101 5.25 0.82 4.04
N VAL A 102 5.96 1.90 3.73
CA VAL A 102 7.36 1.83 3.27
C VAL A 102 8.27 2.20 4.44
N GLY A 103 9.20 1.31 4.79
CA GLY A 103 10.25 1.55 5.76
C GLY A 103 11.59 1.77 5.07
N LEU A 104 12.18 2.94 5.24
CA LEU A 104 13.53 3.29 4.77
C LEU A 104 14.53 3.03 5.90
N GLN A 105 15.53 2.19 5.66
CA GLN A 105 16.56 1.94 6.67
C GLN A 105 17.65 3.02 6.59
N GLN A 106 17.82 3.78 7.67
CA GLN A 106 18.87 4.78 7.82
C GLN A 106 19.70 4.47 9.07
N GLY A 107 20.80 3.73 8.89
CA GLY A 107 21.61 3.22 9.99
C GLY A 107 20.82 2.28 10.90
N LYS A 108 20.65 2.65 12.18
CA LYS A 108 19.83 1.90 13.15
C LYS A 108 18.36 2.33 13.18
N THR A 109 18.01 3.40 12.48
CA THR A 109 16.66 3.98 12.50
C THR A 109 15.89 3.59 11.24
N MET A 110 14.59 3.38 11.38
CA MET A 110 13.68 3.16 10.25
C MET A 110 12.74 4.36 10.11
N LEU A 111 12.87 5.08 9.00
CA LEU A 111 11.93 6.13 8.63
C LEU A 111 10.72 5.49 7.93
N ILE A 112 9.52 6.01 8.21
CA ILE A 112 8.27 5.47 7.66
C ILE A 112 7.68 6.46 6.68
N GLU A 113 7.37 5.96 5.48
CA GLU A 113 6.71 6.67 4.40
C GLU A 113 5.37 5.98 4.11
N ASP A 114 4.33 6.76 3.81
CA ASP A 114 2.98 6.28 3.47
C ASP A 114 2.62 6.70 2.03
N PRO A 115 2.96 5.87 1.01
CA PRO A 115 2.64 6.18 -0.38
C PRO A 115 1.15 6.31 -0.62
N SER A 116 0.34 5.45 0.00
CA SER A 116 -1.12 5.45 -0.11
C SER A 116 -1.71 6.78 0.32
N LYS A 117 -1.29 7.30 1.48
CA LYS A 117 -1.70 8.63 1.96
C LYS A 117 -1.26 9.73 1.00
N ARG A 118 -0.02 9.68 0.51
CA ARG A 118 0.51 10.68 -0.43
C ARG A 118 -0.24 10.65 -1.77
N LEU A 119 -0.77 9.50 -2.17
CA LEU A 119 -1.45 9.28 -3.45
C LEU A 119 -2.98 9.33 -3.34
N GLY A 120 -3.54 9.74 -2.19
CA GLY A 120 -4.95 10.11 -2.05
C GLY A 120 -5.79 9.24 -1.11
N MET A 121 -5.18 8.39 -0.29
CA MET A 121 -5.93 7.65 0.73
C MET A 121 -6.60 8.62 1.73
N PRO A 122 -7.91 8.48 1.99
CA PRO A 122 -8.63 9.35 2.92
C PRO A 122 -8.16 9.16 4.38
N SER A 123 -8.33 10.21 5.17
CA SER A 123 -8.02 10.21 6.61
C SER A 123 -9.09 9.50 7.45
N SER A 124 -10.33 9.43 6.94
CA SER A 124 -11.46 8.74 7.56
C SER A 124 -11.49 7.25 7.19
N ALA A 125 -12.33 6.49 7.90
CA ALA A 125 -12.60 5.11 7.54
C ALA A 125 -13.09 5.05 6.08
N PRO A 126 -12.62 4.08 5.28
CA PRO A 126 -13.21 3.85 3.98
C PRO A 126 -14.70 3.55 4.10
N GLU A 127 -15.50 4.03 3.14
CA GLU A 127 -16.96 3.87 3.14
C GLU A 127 -17.40 2.40 3.25
N GLN A 128 -16.65 1.51 2.61
CA GLN A 128 -16.89 0.07 2.64
C GLN A 128 -16.76 -0.53 4.05
N THR A 129 -15.92 0.05 4.91
CA THR A 129 -15.77 -0.35 6.32
C THR A 129 -17.01 -0.02 7.16
N MET A 130 -17.87 0.90 6.68
CA MET A 130 -19.13 1.24 7.36
C MET A 130 -20.14 0.10 7.33
N GLY A 131 -20.05 -0.80 6.34
CA GLY A 131 -20.87 -2.01 6.25
C GLY A 131 -20.39 -3.18 7.11
N ILE A 132 -19.13 -3.19 7.54
CA ILE A 132 -18.54 -4.28 8.36
C ILE A 132 -19.09 -4.23 9.80
N ALA A 133 -19.38 -3.03 10.32
CA ALA A 133 -19.88 -2.84 11.68
C ALA A 133 -21.33 -3.33 11.92
N GLY A 134 -22.02 -3.81 10.89
CA GLY A 134 -23.41 -4.30 10.97
C GLY A 134 -23.57 -5.83 10.89
N ARG A 135 -22.48 -6.61 10.89
CA ARG A 135 -22.53 -8.08 10.89
C ARG A 135 -21.75 -8.62 12.09
N VAL A 136 -22.37 -8.57 13.26
CA VAL A 136 -22.01 -9.41 14.43
C VAL A 136 -23.32 -9.92 15.03
#